data_AF-A0A1Q3P5H8-F1
#
_entry.id   AF-A0A1Q3P5H8-F1
#
_cell.length_a   1.000
_cell.length_b   1.000
_cell.length_c   1.000
_cell.angle_alpha   90.00
_cell.angle_beta   90.00
_cell.angle_gamma   90.00
#
_symmetry.space_group_name_H-M   'P 1'
#
loop_
_entity.id
_entity.type
_entity.pdbx_description
1 polymer ?
#
loop_
_entity_poly.entity_id
_entity_poly.type
_entity_poly.pdbx_seq_one_letter_code
_entity_poly.pdbx_strand_id
1 'polypeptide(L)'
;MTFFRLFALFIFITLLQQHGIIYRTGSKRPLRPSREIRDERIKPKPANILGTWRISGVSITRSGVVQPDGQPVRQYEGGDKHNMLISFFPDSTFTRVGTAGEYTAGKWDFDTTARTIFLTANRKTEEIGVFFSYADNGLRLINFEFSQDQSVSLTEYGRELLRFQDDPYFGKNNWWRVKPLQSENDAKIRARLLNYLAHTASILNSAQLREQNYISMEFSQGIVKLYNVGVGVVKKDKIPATWISSFYSVDEAHKAYDMLEDYLFTGKHKKYQSGNWVRDDHHILVDIHNGMKRK
;
A
#
# COMPACT_ATOMS: atom_id res chain seq x y z
N MET A 1 -34.55 -3.01 -16.78
CA MET A 1 -33.70 -2.54 -15.66
C MET A 1 -32.39 -3.30 -15.48
N THR A 2 -32.27 -4.54 -15.94
CA THR A 2 -31.05 -5.37 -15.84
C THR A 2 -29.88 -4.87 -16.69
N PHE A 3 -30.15 -4.33 -17.88
CA PHE A 3 -29.12 -3.83 -18.81
C PHE A 3 -28.34 -2.62 -18.25
N PHE A 4 -29.03 -1.66 -17.62
CA PHE A 4 -28.39 -0.48 -17.04
C PHE A 4 -27.46 -0.83 -15.86
N ARG A 5 -27.84 -1.82 -15.03
CA ARG A 5 -27.00 -2.31 -13.93
C ARG A 5 -25.72 -2.99 -14.43
N LEU A 6 -25.81 -3.77 -15.52
CA LEU A 6 -24.67 -4.41 -16.16
C LEU A 6 -23.72 -3.38 -16.79
N PHE A 7 -24.25 -2.36 -17.45
CA PHE A 7 -23.45 -1.29 -18.05
C PHE A 7 -22.73 -0.43 -16.99
N ALA A 8 -23.42 -0.03 -15.92
CA ALA A 8 -22.81 0.70 -14.80
C ALA A 8 -21.72 -0.14 -14.11
N LEU A 9 -21.95 -1.43 -13.92
CA LEU A 9 -20.95 -2.36 -13.39
C LEU A 9 -19.73 -2.46 -14.31
N PHE A 10 -19.92 -2.51 -15.63
CA PHE A 10 -18.81 -2.55 -16.59
C PHE A 10 -17.98 -1.26 -16.57
N ILE A 11 -18.62 -0.08 -16.53
CA ILE A 11 -17.92 1.21 -16.35
C ILE A 11 -17.15 1.25 -15.03
N PHE A 12 -17.75 0.76 -13.96
CA PHE A 12 -17.08 0.69 -12.66
C PHE A 12 -15.87 -0.24 -12.70
N ILE A 13 -15.99 -1.42 -13.34
CA ILE A 13 -14.87 -2.35 -13.53
C ILE A 13 -13.75 -1.72 -14.35
N THR A 14 -14.05 -1.01 -15.44
CA THR A 14 -13.01 -0.38 -16.28
C THR A 14 -12.33 0.80 -15.59
N LEU A 15 -13.06 1.64 -14.86
CA LEU A 15 -12.49 2.72 -14.05
C LEU A 15 -11.63 2.20 -12.90
N LEU A 16 -12.02 1.08 -12.28
CA LEU A 16 -11.23 0.46 -11.22
C LEU A 16 -9.97 -0.25 -11.75
N GLN A 17 -10.04 -0.83 -12.95
CA GLN A 17 -8.87 -1.36 -13.65
C GLN A 17 -7.84 -0.26 -13.97
N GLN A 18 -8.29 0.97 -14.26
CA GLN A 18 -7.37 2.11 -14.46
C GLN A 18 -6.58 2.47 -13.18
N HIS A 19 -7.12 2.18 -12.00
CA HIS A 19 -6.45 2.40 -10.71
C HIS A 19 -5.65 1.19 -10.22
N GLY A 20 -5.57 0.11 -11.02
CA GLY A 20 -4.85 -1.11 -10.67
C GLY A 20 -5.47 -1.88 -9.51
N ILE A 21 -6.80 -1.76 -9.32
CA ILE A 21 -7.55 -2.53 -8.33
C ILE A 21 -8.01 -3.84 -8.98
N ILE A 22 -7.59 -4.98 -8.42
CA ILE A 22 -7.94 -6.32 -8.93
C ILE A 22 -8.61 -7.11 -7.81
N TYR A 23 -9.86 -7.54 -8.02
CA TYR A 23 -10.60 -8.33 -7.04
C TYR A 23 -10.25 -9.81 -7.12
N ARG A 24 -10.25 -10.48 -5.96
CA ARG A 24 -10.17 -11.93 -5.87
C ARG A 24 -11.57 -12.53 -6.01
N THR A 25 -11.69 -13.51 -6.90
CA THR A 25 -12.90 -14.32 -7.02
C THR A 25 -13.03 -15.26 -5.82
N GLY A 26 -14.25 -15.42 -5.30
CA GLY A 26 -14.57 -16.45 -4.29
C GLY A 26 -14.12 -16.16 -2.86
N SER A 27 -13.81 -14.91 -2.50
CA SER A 27 -13.44 -14.61 -1.11
C SER A 27 -14.65 -14.71 -0.17
N LYS A 28 -14.48 -15.46 0.93
CA LYS A 28 -15.49 -15.54 2.00
C LYS A 28 -15.48 -14.22 2.77
N ARG A 29 -16.67 -13.70 3.08
CA ARG A 29 -16.78 -12.54 3.97
C ARG A 29 -16.14 -12.91 5.31
N PRO A 30 -15.19 -12.11 5.84
CA PRO A 30 -14.58 -12.42 7.13
C PRO A 30 -15.66 -12.48 8.20
N LEU A 31 -15.57 -13.48 9.09
CA LEU A 31 -16.45 -13.54 10.26
C LEU A 31 -16.26 -12.28 11.09
N ARG A 32 -17.37 -11.70 11.55
CA ARG A 32 -17.32 -10.59 12.51
C ARG A 32 -16.67 -11.10 13.80
N PRO A 33 -15.65 -10.41 14.33
CA PRO A 33 -15.05 -10.78 15.61
C PRO A 33 -16.09 -10.67 16.74
N SER A 34 -15.92 -11.47 17.80
CA SER A 34 -16.74 -11.36 19.01
C SER A 34 -16.61 -9.97 19.64
N ARG A 35 -17.60 -9.59 20.45
CA ARG A 35 -17.61 -8.30 21.15
C ARG A 35 -16.35 -8.09 22.01
N GLU A 36 -15.94 -9.11 22.76
CA GLU A 36 -14.72 -9.06 23.59
C GLU A 36 -13.46 -8.77 22.77
N ILE A 37 -13.31 -9.41 21.61
CA ILE A 37 -12.18 -9.15 20.71
C ILE A 37 -12.22 -7.72 20.17
N ARG A 38 -13.41 -7.17 19.91
CA ARG A 38 -13.56 -5.77 19.47
C ARG A 38 -13.16 -4.80 20.58
N ASP A 39 -13.65 -5.02 21.79
CA ASP A 39 -13.39 -4.15 22.93
C ASP A 39 -11.90 -4.15 23.31
N GLU A 40 -11.22 -5.28 23.16
CA GLU A 40 -9.76 -5.37 23.36
C GLU A 40 -8.96 -4.64 22.28
N ARG A 41 -9.45 -4.64 21.04
CA ARG A 41 -8.78 -4.03 19.88
C ARG A 41 -8.93 -2.52 19.77
N ILE A 42 -9.83 -1.92 20.57
CA ILE A 42 -9.97 -0.46 20.67
C ILE A 42 -9.19 0.14 21.85
N LYS A 43 -8.55 -0.70 22.68
CA LYS A 43 -7.70 -0.19 23.76
C LYS A 43 -6.49 0.56 23.17
N PRO A 44 -6.10 1.71 23.73
CA PRO A 44 -4.92 2.46 23.27
C PRO A 44 -3.64 1.76 23.74
N LYS A 45 -3.20 0.73 23.00
CA LYS A 45 -1.97 -0.01 23.28
C LYS A 45 -1.12 -0.18 22.01
N PRO A 46 0.21 -0.29 22.13
CA PRO A 46 1.11 -0.43 20.98
C PRO A 46 0.70 -1.56 20.02
N ALA A 47 0.29 -2.72 20.55
CA ALA A 47 -0.14 -3.85 19.73
C ALA A 47 -1.35 -3.54 18.82
N ASN A 48 -2.20 -2.59 19.20
CA ASN A 48 -3.38 -2.25 18.41
C ASN A 48 -3.06 -1.32 17.24
N ILE A 49 -1.89 -0.66 17.22
CA ILE A 49 -1.49 0.20 16.11
C ILE A 49 -0.79 -0.54 14.97
N LEU A 50 -0.32 -1.76 15.22
CA LEU A 50 0.48 -2.52 14.26
C LEU A 50 -0.33 -2.85 13.00
N GLY A 51 0.36 -2.83 11.86
CA GLY A 51 -0.22 -3.04 10.54
C GLY A 51 -0.22 -1.78 9.67
N THR A 52 -0.94 -1.88 8.55
CA THR A 52 -1.06 -0.82 7.54
C THR A 52 -2.45 -0.19 7.60
N TRP A 53 -2.48 1.13 7.60
CA TRP A 53 -3.66 1.97 7.73
C TRP A 53 -3.74 2.94 6.56
N ARG A 54 -4.94 3.15 6.04
CA ARG A 54 -5.21 4.05 4.92
C ARG A 54 -6.01 5.24 5.41
N ILE A 55 -5.66 6.46 5.01
CA ILE A 55 -6.50 7.63 5.28
C ILE A 55 -7.91 7.41 4.73
N SER A 56 -8.91 7.63 5.59
CA SER A 56 -10.33 7.57 5.24
C SER A 56 -11.04 8.92 5.39
N GLY A 57 -10.46 9.89 6.10
CA GLY A 57 -11.03 11.24 6.21
C GLY A 57 -10.17 12.19 7.03
N VAL A 58 -10.42 13.50 6.88
CA VAL A 58 -9.81 14.55 7.69
C VAL A 58 -10.90 15.51 8.15
N SER A 59 -10.77 15.98 9.38
CA SER A 59 -11.62 17.01 9.97
C SER A 59 -10.74 18.19 10.37
N ILE A 60 -11.26 19.38 10.10
CA ILE A 60 -10.69 20.68 10.51
C ILE A 60 -11.64 21.42 11.47
N THR A 61 -12.59 20.70 12.06
CA THR A 61 -13.58 21.25 12.99
C THR A 61 -13.58 20.49 14.31
N ARG A 62 -13.96 21.18 15.40
CA ARG A 62 -14.15 20.61 16.75
C ARG A 62 -15.11 19.42 16.81
N SER A 63 -15.98 19.29 15.82
CA SER A 63 -16.95 18.19 15.70
C SER A 63 -16.30 16.83 15.42
N GLY A 64 -14.98 16.75 15.26
CA GLY A 64 -14.23 15.50 15.12
C GLY A 64 -14.44 14.81 13.77
N VAL A 65 -13.68 13.75 13.48
CA VAL A 65 -13.92 12.88 12.31
C VAL A 65 -14.84 11.74 12.71
N VAL A 66 -15.90 11.52 11.94
CA VAL A 66 -16.59 10.22 11.88
C VAL A 66 -17.05 10.08 10.41
N GLN A 67 -16.82 9.02 9.60
CA GLN A 67 -17.21 7.62 9.78
C GLN A 67 -16.87 6.71 8.57
N PRO A 68 -16.64 5.38 8.75
CA PRO A 68 -16.96 4.33 7.76
C PRO A 68 -18.39 3.74 7.92
N ASP A 69 -19.27 4.49 8.58
CA ASP A 69 -20.66 4.22 8.93
C ASP A 69 -21.75 5.27 8.63
N GLY A 70 -21.42 6.54 8.36
CA GLY A 70 -22.37 7.49 7.77
C GLY A 70 -23.03 8.57 8.64
N GLN A 71 -22.30 9.24 9.54
CA GLN A 71 -22.66 10.59 10.04
C GLN A 71 -21.43 11.52 10.02
N PRO A 72 -21.59 12.86 10.00
CA PRO A 72 -20.95 13.72 9.01
C PRO A 72 -19.43 14.00 9.17
N VAL A 73 -18.70 13.89 8.04
CA VAL A 73 -17.59 14.77 7.68
C VAL A 73 -18.11 15.79 6.65
N ARG A 74 -17.91 17.10 6.87
CA ARG A 74 -17.95 18.14 5.81
C ARG A 74 -16.73 19.04 6.03
N GLN A 75 -15.79 19.22 5.10
CA GLN A 75 -15.69 18.76 3.72
C GLN A 75 -14.19 18.70 3.35
N TYR A 76 -13.73 17.60 2.75
CA TYR A 76 -12.64 17.72 1.78
C TYR A 76 -13.27 18.34 0.53
N GLU A 77 -12.81 19.50 0.08
CA GLU A 77 -13.06 19.91 -1.30
C GLU A 77 -12.41 18.86 -2.20
N GLY A 78 -13.24 18.15 -2.97
CA GLY A 78 -12.82 17.08 -3.86
C GLY A 78 -11.88 17.64 -4.92
N GLY A 79 -10.57 17.51 -4.68
CA GLY A 79 -9.55 18.05 -5.56
C GLY A 79 -8.17 17.43 -5.38
N ASP A 80 -7.66 17.29 -4.14
CA ASP A 80 -6.22 17.06 -3.98
C ASP A 80 -5.81 15.90 -3.04
N LYS A 81 -5.20 14.89 -3.66
CA LYS A 81 -3.84 14.37 -3.36
C LYS A 81 -3.49 13.87 -1.95
N HIS A 82 -4.44 13.45 -1.12
CA HIS A 82 -4.10 12.94 0.23
C HIS A 82 -4.52 11.49 0.49
N ASN A 83 -4.48 10.63 -0.53
CA ASN A 83 -4.45 9.19 -0.30
C ASN A 83 -3.06 8.80 0.21
N MET A 84 -2.99 8.35 1.46
CA MET A 84 -1.76 7.90 2.10
C MET A 84 -1.99 6.57 2.84
N LEU A 85 -0.99 5.70 2.80
CA LEU A 85 -0.81 4.61 3.74
C LEU A 85 0.18 4.98 4.82
N ILE A 86 -0.09 4.58 6.06
CA ILE A 86 0.90 4.52 7.13
C ILE A 86 0.97 3.10 7.67
N SER A 87 2.18 2.58 7.81
CA SER A 87 2.42 1.22 8.31
C SER A 87 3.29 1.28 9.55
N PHE A 88 2.86 0.60 10.60
CA PHE A 88 3.54 0.49 11.89
C PHE A 88 4.04 -0.93 12.11
N PHE A 89 5.32 -1.06 12.45
CA PHE A 89 6.00 -2.34 12.59
C PHE A 89 6.44 -2.60 14.04
N PRO A 90 6.53 -3.88 14.46
CA PRO A 90 6.95 -4.27 15.80
C PRO A 90 8.34 -3.78 16.25
N ASP A 91 9.24 -3.43 15.32
CA ASP A 91 10.59 -2.92 15.61
C ASP A 91 10.65 -1.40 15.82
N SER A 92 9.51 -0.81 16.19
CA SER A 92 9.32 0.63 16.35
C SER A 92 9.64 1.43 15.09
N THR A 93 9.63 0.82 13.90
CA THR A 93 9.71 1.55 12.62
C THR A 93 8.33 1.80 12.04
N PHE A 94 8.21 2.89 11.29
CA PHE A 94 7.02 3.16 10.48
C PHE A 94 7.40 3.63 9.08
N THR A 95 6.47 3.51 8.16
CA THR A 95 6.54 4.10 6.82
C THR A 95 5.26 4.84 6.48
N ARG A 96 5.36 5.94 5.75
CA ARG A 96 4.25 6.66 5.11
C ARG A 96 4.44 6.61 3.59
N VAL A 97 3.40 6.26 2.85
CA VAL A 97 3.41 6.16 1.38
C VAL A 97 2.22 6.90 0.80
N GLY A 98 2.46 7.92 -0.02
CA GLY A 98 1.44 8.64 -0.77
C GLY A 98 1.24 8.12 -2.19
N THR A 99 0.11 8.46 -2.81
CA THR A 99 -0.17 8.08 -4.21
C THR A 99 0.64 8.86 -5.24
N ALA A 100 1.24 10.00 -4.89
CA ALA A 100 2.09 10.78 -5.78
C ALA A 100 3.59 10.45 -5.60
N GLY A 101 3.90 9.32 -4.96
CA GLY A 101 5.26 8.83 -4.79
C GLY A 101 5.93 9.31 -3.49
N GLU A 102 5.22 10.04 -2.64
CA GLU A 102 5.73 10.45 -1.34
C GLU A 102 6.10 9.22 -0.51
N TYR A 103 7.30 9.24 0.06
CA TYR A 103 7.79 8.17 0.91
C TYR A 103 8.51 8.76 2.11
N THR A 104 8.15 8.31 3.31
CA THR A 104 8.85 8.67 4.54
C THR A 104 8.99 7.42 5.39
N ALA A 105 10.16 7.24 5.99
CA ALA A 105 10.41 6.20 6.98
C ALA A 105 10.93 6.83 8.27
N GLY A 106 10.63 6.21 9.40
CA GLY A 106 11.00 6.76 10.70
C GLY A 106 10.83 5.77 11.84
N LYS A 107 10.88 6.31 13.06
CA LYS A 107 10.65 5.58 14.30
C LYS A 107 9.37 6.04 14.96
N TRP A 108 8.65 5.12 15.60
CA TRP A 108 7.47 5.44 16.38
C TRP A 108 7.60 4.91 17.80
N ASP A 109 6.96 5.61 18.73
CA ASP A 109 6.77 5.17 20.12
C ASP A 109 5.35 5.55 20.58
N PHE A 110 4.80 4.85 21.57
CA PHE A 110 3.41 5.04 21.99
C PHE A 110 3.30 5.13 23.51
N ASP A 111 2.80 6.25 24.00
CA ASP A 111 2.48 6.46 25.41
C ASP A 111 1.03 6.02 25.67
N THR A 112 0.87 4.91 26.39
CA THR A 112 -0.45 4.38 26.75
C THR A 112 -1.21 5.25 27.74
N THR A 113 -0.50 6.00 28.58
CA THR A 113 -1.06 6.87 29.61
C THR A 113 -1.61 8.13 28.97
N ALA A 114 -0.81 8.80 28.15
CA ALA A 114 -1.22 9.99 27.41
C ALA A 114 -2.11 9.67 26.20
N ARG A 115 -2.11 8.41 25.73
CA ARG A 115 -2.75 7.96 24.49
C ARG A 115 -2.20 8.70 23.28
N THR A 116 -0.89 8.93 23.27
CA THR A 116 -0.19 9.65 22.20
C THR A 116 0.78 8.73 21.47
N ILE A 117 1.02 9.02 20.20
CA ILE A 117 2.08 8.44 19.41
C ILE A 117 3.11 9.51 19.07
N PHE A 118 4.37 9.15 19.20
CA PHE A 118 5.51 9.96 18.78
C PHE A 118 6.04 9.44 17.46
N LEU A 119 6.01 10.27 16.41
CA LEU A 119 6.52 9.91 15.09
C LEU A 119 7.77 10.71 14.79
N THR A 120 8.90 10.03 14.73
CA THR A 120 10.21 10.64 14.47
C THR A 120 10.70 10.30 13.06
N ALA A 121 10.83 11.32 12.21
CA ALA A 121 11.41 11.21 10.87
C ALA A 121 12.17 12.50 10.52
N ASN A 122 13.26 12.39 9.75
CA ASN A 122 14.05 13.55 9.32
C ASN A 122 14.47 14.51 10.47
N ARG A 123 14.82 13.94 11.65
CA ARG A 123 15.17 14.69 12.88
C ARG A 123 14.05 15.56 13.46
N LYS A 124 12.80 15.35 13.04
CA LYS A 124 11.60 15.97 13.60
C LYS A 124 10.77 14.90 14.30
N THR A 125 10.28 15.21 15.49
CA THR A 125 9.34 14.37 16.24
C THR A 125 7.98 15.06 16.31
N GLU A 126 6.92 14.34 15.97
CA GLU A 126 5.53 14.78 16.05
C GLU A 126 4.83 13.97 17.15
N GLU A 127 4.20 14.65 18.12
CA GLU A 127 3.31 14.03 19.10
C GLU A 127 1.87 14.15 18.61
N ILE A 128 1.14 13.03 18.60
CA ILE A 128 -0.20 12.94 18.00
C ILE A 128 -1.11 12.15 18.95
N GLY A 129 -2.28 12.68 19.28
CA GLY A 129 -3.30 11.94 20.05
C GLY A 129 -3.90 10.79 19.25
N VAL A 130 -4.16 9.65 19.89
CA VAL A 130 -4.63 8.42 19.21
C VAL A 130 -5.86 7.83 19.87
N PHE A 131 -6.90 7.61 19.06
CA PHE A 131 -8.12 6.91 19.47
C PHE A 131 -8.47 5.81 18.48
N PHE A 132 -8.95 4.69 18.99
CA PHE A 132 -9.39 3.56 18.18
C PHE A 132 -10.90 3.44 18.23
N SER A 133 -11.50 3.11 17.10
CA SER A 133 -12.93 2.84 17.02
C SER A 133 -13.22 1.81 15.93
N TYR A 134 -14.51 1.55 15.71
CA TYR A 134 -15.00 0.74 14.61
C TYR A 134 -16.03 1.53 13.84
N ALA A 135 -16.08 1.27 12.54
CA ALA A 135 -17.24 1.61 11.74
C ALA A 135 -18.37 0.57 11.88
N ASP A 136 -19.59 0.93 11.47
CA ASP A 136 -20.73 0.03 11.25
C ASP A 136 -20.41 -1.13 10.31
N ASN A 137 -19.57 -0.90 9.30
CA ASN A 137 -19.14 -1.97 8.40
C ASN A 137 -18.20 -2.98 9.10
N GLY A 138 -17.75 -2.67 10.32
CA GLY A 138 -16.90 -3.51 11.16
C GLY A 138 -15.39 -3.29 10.94
N LEU A 139 -15.00 -2.34 10.09
CA LEU A 139 -13.59 -1.99 9.91
C LEU A 139 -13.07 -1.20 11.12
N ARG A 140 -11.84 -1.52 11.52
CA ARG A 140 -11.15 -0.83 12.61
C ARG A 140 -10.63 0.51 12.12
N LEU A 141 -10.73 1.51 12.98
CA LEU A 141 -10.27 2.88 12.74
C LEU A 141 -9.22 3.27 13.76
N ILE A 142 -8.30 4.11 13.30
CA ILE A 142 -7.48 4.96 14.14
C ILE A 142 -7.81 6.41 13.79
N ASN A 143 -8.01 7.24 14.80
CA ASN A 143 -8.07 8.69 14.65
C ASN A 143 -6.81 9.30 15.25
N PHE A 144 -6.12 10.09 14.43
CA PHE A 144 -4.98 10.92 14.82
C PHE A 144 -5.45 12.34 15.06
N GLU A 145 -5.22 12.85 16.26
CA GLU A 145 -5.55 14.21 16.68
C GLU A 145 -4.28 15.05 16.76
N PHE A 146 -4.16 16.03 15.87
CA PHE A 146 -3.02 16.96 15.81
C PHE A 146 -3.27 18.23 16.62
N SER A 147 -4.54 18.62 16.75
CA SER A 147 -5.00 19.72 17.59
C SER A 147 -6.48 19.52 17.92
N GLN A 148 -7.07 20.44 18.71
CA GLN A 148 -8.51 20.41 19.04
C GLN A 148 -9.42 20.48 17.81
N ASP A 149 -8.93 21.08 16.72
CA ASP A 149 -9.70 21.30 15.51
C ASP A 149 -9.22 20.41 14.36
N GLN A 150 -8.06 19.74 14.46
CA GLN A 150 -7.49 18.98 13.35
C GLN A 150 -7.30 17.51 13.69
N SER A 151 -7.99 16.64 12.95
CA SER A 151 -7.83 15.19 13.08
C SER A 151 -7.91 14.46 11.73
N VAL A 152 -7.25 13.30 11.66
CA VAL A 152 -7.22 12.41 10.50
C VAL A 152 -7.72 11.05 10.94
N SER A 153 -8.69 10.49 10.23
CA SER A 153 -9.15 9.12 10.43
C SER A 153 -8.50 8.19 9.42
N LEU A 154 -8.05 7.03 9.89
CA LEU A 154 -7.42 5.99 9.11
C LEU A 154 -8.16 4.67 9.33
N THR A 155 -8.48 4.00 8.23
CA THR A 155 -9.11 2.69 8.23
C THR A 155 -8.06 1.59 8.09
N GLU A 156 -8.22 0.47 8.82
CA GLU A 156 -7.36 -0.70 8.69
C GLU A 156 -7.33 -1.22 7.25
N TYR A 157 -6.15 -1.21 6.63
CA TYR A 157 -5.93 -1.70 5.26
C TYR A 157 -5.34 -3.12 5.26
N GLY A 158 -4.46 -3.41 6.21
CA GLY A 158 -3.87 -4.73 6.37
C GLY A 158 -3.33 -4.94 7.77
N ARG A 159 -3.65 -6.08 8.37
CA ARG A 159 -3.08 -6.47 9.67
C ARG A 159 -1.59 -6.76 9.55
N GLU A 160 -0.88 -6.70 10.67
CA GLU A 160 0.51 -7.13 10.71
C GLU A 160 0.67 -8.56 10.18
N LEU A 161 1.79 -8.80 9.50
CA LEU A 161 2.19 -10.15 9.13
C LEU A 161 2.99 -10.77 10.27
N LEU A 162 2.89 -12.10 10.44
CA LEU A 162 3.70 -12.83 11.41
C LEU A 162 5.20 -12.53 11.24
N ARG A 163 5.64 -12.44 9.99
CA ARG A 163 6.96 -11.94 9.60
C ARG A 163 6.78 -10.53 9.03
N PHE A 164 6.79 -9.53 9.91
CA PHE A 164 6.51 -8.15 9.51
C PHE A 164 7.50 -7.58 8.48
N GLN A 165 8.73 -8.12 8.41
CA GLN A 165 9.73 -7.71 7.41
C GLN A 165 9.36 -8.13 5.99
N ASP A 166 8.43 -9.08 5.84
CA ASP A 166 7.89 -9.50 4.54
C ASP A 166 6.73 -8.58 4.10
N ASP A 167 6.34 -7.59 4.91
CA ASP A 167 5.31 -6.62 4.56
C ASP A 167 5.78 -5.75 3.38
N PRO A 168 4.96 -5.57 2.33
CA PRO A 168 5.35 -4.76 1.18
C PRO A 168 5.72 -3.33 1.57
N TYR A 169 5.20 -2.77 2.65
CA TYR A 169 5.48 -1.40 3.08
C TYR A 169 6.63 -1.30 4.08
N PHE A 170 7.24 -2.42 4.49
CA PHE A 170 8.43 -2.37 5.34
C PHE A 170 9.57 -1.63 4.65
N GLY A 171 10.39 -0.89 5.41
CA GLY A 171 11.38 0.04 4.85
C GLY A 171 12.35 -0.60 3.84
N LYS A 172 12.83 -1.80 4.14
CA LYS A 172 13.72 -2.57 3.24
C LYS A 172 13.06 -2.94 1.91
N ASN A 173 11.74 -3.02 1.85
CA ASN A 173 11.00 -3.38 0.64
C ASN A 173 10.63 -2.14 -0.20
N ASN A 174 10.96 -0.93 0.25
CA ASN A 174 10.59 0.32 -0.42
C ASN A 174 11.76 1.23 -0.75
N TRP A 175 13.01 0.78 -0.61
CA TRP A 175 14.17 1.64 -0.87
C TRP A 175 14.22 2.08 -2.33
N TRP A 176 13.59 1.35 -3.26
CA TRP A 176 13.44 1.73 -4.66
C TRP A 176 12.81 3.11 -4.87
N ARG A 177 11.99 3.58 -3.90
CA ARG A 177 11.34 4.91 -3.93
C ARG A 177 12.27 6.06 -3.54
N VAL A 178 13.38 5.75 -2.87
CA VAL A 178 14.30 6.78 -2.39
C VAL A 178 15.15 7.27 -3.56
N LYS A 179 14.85 8.48 -4.04
CA LYS A 179 15.59 9.11 -5.14
C LYS A 179 17.08 9.21 -4.79
N PRO A 180 17.98 8.68 -5.63
CA PRO A 180 19.41 8.80 -5.42
C PRO A 180 19.88 10.25 -5.60
N LEU A 181 20.87 10.67 -4.81
CA LEU A 181 21.44 12.03 -4.87
C LEU A 181 22.38 12.25 -6.07
N GLN A 182 22.81 11.15 -6.69
CA GLN A 182 23.77 11.12 -7.80
C GLN A 182 23.37 10.04 -8.78
N SER A 183 23.88 10.13 -10.01
CA SER A 183 23.67 9.13 -11.05
C SER A 183 24.09 7.73 -10.59
N GLU A 184 23.27 6.74 -10.94
CA GLU A 184 23.48 5.34 -10.64
C GLU A 184 24.07 4.61 -11.86
N ASN A 185 25.01 3.68 -11.62
CA ASN A 185 25.49 2.78 -12.65
C ASN A 185 24.50 1.61 -12.86
N ASP A 186 24.73 0.81 -13.90
CA ASP A 186 23.84 -0.28 -14.30
C ASP A 186 23.56 -1.29 -13.18
N ALA A 187 24.56 -1.59 -12.35
CA ALA A 187 24.40 -2.49 -11.21
C ALA A 187 23.47 -1.90 -10.14
N LYS A 188 23.59 -0.60 -9.85
CA LYS A 188 22.70 0.11 -8.90
C LYS A 188 21.29 0.26 -9.44
N ILE A 189 21.13 0.62 -10.72
CA ILE A 189 19.82 0.68 -11.41
C ILE A 189 19.14 -0.69 -11.37
N ARG A 190 19.89 -1.77 -11.67
CA ARG A 190 19.38 -3.14 -11.58
C ARG A 190 18.96 -3.51 -10.17
N ALA A 191 19.76 -3.16 -9.15
CA ALA A 191 19.40 -3.42 -7.76
C ALA A 191 18.08 -2.73 -7.38
N ARG A 192 17.86 -1.49 -7.86
CA ARG A 192 16.64 -0.71 -7.62
C ARG A 192 15.43 -1.37 -8.26
N LEU A 193 15.57 -1.81 -9.51
CA LEU A 193 14.56 -2.58 -10.22
C LEU A 193 14.23 -3.89 -9.48
N LEU A 194 15.24 -4.64 -9.03
CA LEU A 194 15.04 -5.87 -8.26
C LEU A 194 14.28 -5.60 -6.96
N ASN A 195 14.55 -4.49 -6.27
CA ASN A 195 13.79 -4.13 -5.07
C ASN A 195 12.33 -3.81 -5.40
N TYR A 196 12.04 -3.11 -6.49
CA TYR A 196 10.67 -2.88 -6.94
C TYR A 196 9.93 -4.18 -7.32
N LEU A 197 10.61 -5.14 -7.97
CA LEU A 197 10.02 -6.44 -8.29
C LEU A 197 9.71 -7.24 -7.02
N ALA A 198 10.64 -7.25 -6.06
CA ALA A 198 10.44 -7.88 -4.75
C ALA A 198 9.29 -7.22 -3.96
N HIS A 199 9.19 -5.89 -4.02
CA HIS A 199 8.06 -5.13 -3.47
C HIS A 199 6.73 -5.57 -4.06
N THR A 200 6.67 -5.65 -5.39
CA THR A 200 5.45 -6.04 -6.12
C THR A 200 5.04 -7.48 -5.80
N ALA A 201 6.00 -8.40 -5.70
CA ALA A 201 5.75 -9.75 -5.23
C ALA A 201 5.22 -9.76 -3.78
N SER A 202 5.80 -8.94 -2.90
CA SER A 202 5.37 -8.83 -1.49
C SER A 202 3.94 -8.31 -1.34
N ILE A 203 3.47 -7.46 -2.26
CA ILE A 203 2.06 -7.04 -2.29
C ILE A 203 1.15 -8.25 -2.49
N LEU A 204 1.42 -9.08 -3.50
CA LEU A 204 0.62 -10.28 -3.80
C LEU A 204 0.68 -11.30 -2.67
N ASN A 205 1.87 -11.55 -2.12
CA ASN A 205 2.05 -12.46 -0.99
C ASN A 205 1.27 -11.97 0.25
N SER A 206 1.37 -10.67 0.58
CA SER A 206 0.65 -10.11 1.72
C SER A 206 -0.86 -10.15 1.53
N ALA A 207 -1.37 -9.92 0.31
CA ALA A 207 -2.79 -10.02 -0.01
C ALA A 207 -3.30 -11.46 0.12
N GLN A 208 -2.47 -12.45 -0.25
CA GLN A 208 -2.78 -13.86 -0.01
C GLN A 208 -2.84 -14.18 1.48
N LEU A 209 -1.81 -13.82 2.24
CA LEU A 209 -1.71 -14.09 3.69
C LEU A 209 -2.81 -13.40 4.51
N ARG A 210 -3.23 -12.20 4.09
CA ARG A 210 -4.28 -11.42 4.73
C ARG A 210 -5.69 -11.76 4.25
N GLU A 211 -5.81 -12.67 3.28
CA GLU A 211 -7.08 -12.98 2.61
C GLU A 211 -7.81 -11.73 2.07
N GLN A 212 -7.03 -10.75 1.58
CA GLN A 212 -7.60 -9.49 1.08
C GLN A 212 -8.46 -9.75 -0.15
N ASN A 213 -9.65 -9.14 -0.20
CA ASN A 213 -10.60 -9.32 -1.30
C ASN A 213 -10.16 -8.64 -2.61
N TYR A 214 -9.22 -7.70 -2.52
CA TYR A 214 -8.69 -6.98 -3.66
C TYR A 214 -7.23 -6.64 -3.42
N ILE A 215 -6.50 -6.44 -4.51
CA ILE A 215 -5.14 -5.92 -4.54
C ILE A 215 -5.20 -4.54 -5.17
N SER A 216 -4.54 -3.56 -4.58
CA SER A 216 -4.44 -2.20 -5.12
C SER A 216 -2.98 -1.87 -5.39
N MET A 217 -2.69 -1.42 -6.61
CA MET A 217 -1.37 -0.92 -6.99
C MET A 217 -1.26 0.61 -6.86
N GLU A 218 -2.27 1.29 -6.30
CA GLU A 218 -2.32 2.76 -6.24
C GLU A 218 -1.11 3.38 -5.52
N PHE A 219 -0.62 2.72 -4.46
CA PHE A 219 0.54 3.17 -3.69
C PHE A 219 1.85 2.64 -4.25
N SER A 220 1.83 1.82 -5.30
CA SER A 220 2.98 1.06 -5.80
C SER A 220 3.03 1.07 -7.33
N GLN A 221 2.56 2.16 -7.92
CA GLN A 221 2.61 2.39 -9.35
C GLN A 221 4.06 2.29 -9.84
N GLY A 222 4.25 1.65 -10.97
CA GLY A 222 5.54 1.54 -11.61
C GLY A 222 5.41 0.86 -12.96
N ILE A 223 6.47 0.17 -13.37
CA ILE A 223 6.56 -0.39 -14.72
C ILE A 223 5.92 -1.77 -14.86
N VAL A 224 5.62 -2.46 -13.76
CA VAL A 224 4.99 -3.79 -13.79
C VAL A 224 3.48 -3.67 -14.01
N LYS A 225 2.95 -4.51 -14.90
CA LYS A 225 1.52 -4.67 -15.13
C LYS A 225 1.11 -6.12 -14.82
N LEU A 226 0.14 -6.26 -13.92
CA LEU A 226 -0.42 -7.55 -13.51
C LEU A 226 -1.64 -7.90 -14.35
N TYR A 227 -1.76 -9.17 -14.74
CA TYR A 227 -2.88 -9.75 -15.46
C TYR A 227 -3.36 -11.00 -14.72
N ASN A 228 -4.55 -11.50 -15.03
CA ASN A 228 -4.95 -12.80 -14.49
C ASN A 228 -4.05 -13.91 -15.06
N VAL A 229 -3.09 -14.39 -14.26
CA VAL A 229 -2.06 -15.38 -14.64
C VAL A 229 -1.06 -14.81 -15.67
N GLY A 230 -0.50 -13.64 -15.38
CA GLY A 230 0.51 -13.04 -16.24
C GLY A 230 1.11 -11.75 -15.70
N VAL A 231 2.39 -11.53 -16.00
CA VAL A 231 3.12 -10.31 -15.66
C VAL A 231 3.67 -9.72 -16.95
N GLY A 232 3.39 -8.43 -17.17
CA GLY A 232 3.96 -7.66 -18.27
C GLY A 232 4.49 -6.32 -17.81
N VAL A 233 4.76 -5.44 -18.78
CA VAL A 233 5.17 -4.06 -18.55
C VAL A 233 4.12 -3.08 -19.04
N VAL A 234 4.08 -1.90 -18.42
CA VAL A 234 3.35 -0.74 -18.95
C VAL A 234 3.97 -0.29 -20.27
N LYS A 235 3.25 0.44 -21.12
CA LYS A 235 3.90 1.03 -22.31
C LYS A 235 4.88 2.13 -21.89
N LYS A 236 5.97 2.31 -22.65
CA LYS A 236 7.03 3.29 -22.33
C LYS A 236 6.51 4.73 -22.21
N ASP A 237 5.51 5.11 -23.00
CA ASP A 237 4.82 6.42 -22.94
C ASP A 237 3.78 6.54 -21.80
N LYS A 238 3.54 5.45 -21.07
CA LYS A 238 2.60 5.35 -19.95
C LYS A 238 3.30 5.02 -18.62
N ILE A 239 4.62 5.16 -18.56
CA ILE A 239 5.38 5.00 -17.32
C ILE A 239 4.90 6.06 -16.31
N PRO A 240 4.49 5.65 -15.09
CA PRO A 240 4.03 6.60 -14.08
C PRO A 240 5.11 7.61 -13.69
N ALA A 241 4.73 8.87 -13.47
CA ALA A 241 5.66 9.90 -13.00
C ALA A 241 6.31 9.55 -11.65
N THR A 242 5.58 8.82 -10.79
CA THR A 242 6.08 8.31 -9.50
C THR A 242 7.28 7.37 -9.68
N TRP A 243 7.25 6.51 -10.70
CA TRP A 243 8.40 5.67 -11.07
C TRP A 243 9.59 6.52 -11.48
N ILE A 244 9.40 7.45 -12.43
CA ILE A 244 10.47 8.31 -12.95
C ILE A 244 11.11 9.12 -11.82
N SER A 245 10.30 9.65 -10.90
CA SER A 245 10.77 10.44 -9.76
C SER A 245 11.64 9.66 -8.77
N SER A 246 11.61 8.32 -8.82
CA SER A 246 12.38 7.44 -7.94
C SER A 246 13.83 7.21 -8.39
N PHE A 247 14.21 7.72 -9.58
CA PHE A 247 15.55 7.62 -10.16
C PHE A 247 16.24 8.98 -10.20
N TYR A 248 17.56 9.01 -10.41
CA TYR A 248 18.32 10.25 -10.53
C TYR A 248 17.81 11.08 -11.72
N SER A 249 17.67 10.43 -12.87
CA SER A 249 17.23 11.02 -14.15
C SER A 249 16.16 10.18 -14.84
N VAL A 250 15.50 10.79 -15.82
CA VAL A 250 14.51 10.12 -16.70
C VAL A 250 15.17 8.98 -17.48
N ASP A 251 16.40 9.18 -17.95
CA ASP A 251 17.15 8.17 -18.70
C ASP A 251 17.44 6.92 -17.86
N GLU A 252 17.79 7.08 -16.58
CA GLU A 252 17.99 5.94 -15.67
C GLU A 252 16.70 5.18 -15.39
N ALA A 253 15.57 5.90 -15.26
CA ALA A 253 14.26 5.27 -15.11
C ALA A 253 13.85 4.47 -16.35
N HIS A 254 14.13 4.98 -17.55
CA HIS A 254 13.94 4.26 -18.81
C HIS A 254 14.91 3.09 -18.96
N LYS A 255 16.16 3.25 -18.51
CA LYS A 255 17.13 2.17 -18.52
C LYS A 255 16.68 0.99 -17.64
N ALA A 256 16.12 1.27 -16.45
CA ALA A 256 15.51 0.23 -15.62
C ALA A 256 14.31 -0.43 -16.29
N TYR A 257 13.48 0.34 -17.00
CA TYR A 257 12.39 -0.20 -17.82
C TYR A 257 12.91 -1.16 -18.90
N ASP A 258 13.91 -0.73 -19.67
CA ASP A 258 14.49 -1.49 -20.78
C ASP A 258 15.10 -2.81 -20.26
N MET A 259 15.77 -2.78 -19.08
CA MET A 259 16.27 -4.00 -18.44
C MET A 259 15.17 -5.03 -18.13
N LEU A 260 13.99 -4.58 -17.68
CA LEU A 260 12.86 -5.48 -17.40
C LEU A 260 12.24 -6.00 -18.69
N GLU A 261 12.02 -5.10 -19.65
CA GLU A 261 11.45 -5.44 -20.96
C GLU A 261 12.32 -6.48 -21.68
N ASP A 262 13.62 -6.26 -21.79
CA ASP A 262 14.60 -7.18 -22.36
C ASP A 262 14.57 -8.55 -21.65
N TYR A 263 14.44 -8.54 -20.32
CA TYR A 263 14.33 -9.79 -19.57
C TYR A 263 13.01 -10.52 -19.88
N LEU A 264 11.89 -9.82 -19.99
CA LEU A 264 10.61 -10.45 -20.34
C LEU A 264 10.60 -11.04 -21.75
N PHE A 265 11.30 -10.42 -22.69
CA PHE A 265 11.45 -10.96 -24.06
C PHE A 265 12.41 -12.13 -24.16
N THR A 266 13.53 -12.10 -23.43
CA THR A 266 14.62 -13.10 -23.55
C THR A 266 14.55 -14.21 -22.51
N GLY A 267 13.89 -13.95 -21.38
CA GLY A 267 13.85 -14.83 -20.22
C GLY A 267 12.85 -15.98 -20.38
N LYS A 268 13.21 -17.14 -19.85
CA LYS A 268 12.26 -18.25 -19.65
C LYS A 268 11.75 -18.20 -18.21
N HIS A 269 10.43 -18.16 -18.05
CA HIS A 269 9.77 -18.26 -16.75
C HIS A 269 8.83 -19.46 -16.75
N LYS A 270 8.60 -20.06 -15.56
CA LYS A 270 7.66 -21.17 -15.43
C LYS A 270 6.24 -20.64 -15.55
N LYS A 271 5.38 -21.41 -16.21
CA LYS A 271 3.94 -21.17 -16.16
C LYS A 271 3.40 -21.75 -14.86
N TYR A 272 2.61 -20.95 -14.15
CA TYR A 272 1.90 -21.37 -12.94
C TYR A 272 0.41 -21.37 -13.24
N GLN A 273 -0.30 -22.42 -12.83
CA GLN A 273 -1.73 -22.61 -13.08
C GLN A 273 -2.37 -23.28 -11.86
N SER A 274 -2.26 -22.64 -10.69
CA SER A 274 -2.89 -23.17 -9.48
C SER A 274 -4.40 -22.87 -9.39
N GLY A 275 -4.92 -22.07 -10.32
CA GLY A 275 -6.29 -21.54 -10.27
C GLY A 275 -6.43 -20.33 -9.34
N ASN A 276 -5.35 -19.91 -8.69
CA ASN A 276 -5.27 -18.70 -7.88
C ASN A 276 -4.27 -17.73 -8.52
N TRP A 277 -4.79 -16.78 -9.30
CA TRP A 277 -3.98 -15.84 -10.06
C TRP A 277 -3.02 -15.01 -9.19
N VAL A 278 -3.41 -14.67 -7.95
CA VAL A 278 -2.54 -13.92 -7.02
C VAL A 278 -1.30 -14.72 -6.69
N ARG A 279 -1.48 -16.02 -6.42
CA ARG A 279 -0.39 -16.95 -6.12
C ARG A 279 0.48 -17.21 -7.35
N ASP A 280 -0.16 -17.38 -8.50
CA ASP A 280 0.53 -17.64 -9.75
C ASP A 280 1.39 -16.44 -10.17
N ASP A 281 0.84 -15.22 -10.15
CA ASP A 281 1.55 -13.98 -10.44
C ASP A 281 2.68 -13.68 -9.44
N HIS A 282 2.46 -13.99 -8.16
CA HIS A 282 3.51 -13.92 -7.15
C HIS A 282 4.71 -14.79 -7.53
N HIS A 283 4.48 -16.05 -7.92
CA HIS A 283 5.56 -16.94 -8.34
C HIS A 283 6.23 -16.47 -9.63
N ILE A 284 5.47 -15.95 -10.60
CA ILE A 284 6.04 -15.39 -11.84
C ILE A 284 6.98 -14.21 -11.51
N LEU A 285 6.57 -13.29 -10.64
CA LEU A 285 7.42 -12.18 -10.21
C LEU A 285 8.68 -12.64 -9.48
N VAL A 286 8.57 -13.65 -8.62
CA VAL A 286 9.73 -14.24 -7.92
C VAL A 286 10.70 -14.88 -8.91
N ASP A 287 10.20 -15.59 -9.92
CA ASP A 287 11.02 -16.18 -10.98
C ASP A 287 11.72 -15.10 -11.81
N ILE A 288 11.01 -14.04 -12.20
CA ILE A 288 11.58 -12.89 -12.92
C ILE A 288 12.69 -12.24 -12.09
N HIS A 289 12.40 -11.90 -10.83
CA HIS A 289 13.36 -11.30 -9.90
C HIS A 289 14.63 -12.16 -9.77
N ASN A 290 14.46 -13.47 -9.54
CA ASN A 290 15.59 -14.37 -9.35
C ASN A 290 16.42 -14.57 -10.61
N GLY A 291 15.80 -14.62 -11.79
CA GLY A 291 16.54 -14.72 -13.04
C GLY A 291 17.26 -13.43 -13.41
N MET A 292 16.65 -12.27 -13.16
CA MET A 292 17.31 -10.97 -13.35
C MET A 292 18.49 -10.76 -12.40
N LYS A 293 18.43 -11.32 -11.18
CA LYS A 293 19.52 -11.27 -10.20
C LYS A 293 20.75 -12.12 -10.60
N ARG A 294 20.55 -13.13 -11.44
CA ARG A 294 21.63 -14.05 -11.89
C ARG A 294 22.36 -13.56 -13.15
N LYS A 295 21.77 -12.64 -13.91
CA LYS A 295 22.37 -11.99 -15.08
C LYS A 295 23.22 -10.80 -14.64
#